data_AF-A0A378WFN6-F1
#
_entry.id   AF-A0A378WFN6-F1
#
_cell.length_a   1.000
_cell.length_b   1.000
_cell.length_c   1.000
_cell.angle_alpha   90.00
_cell.angle_beta   90.00
_cell.angle_gamma   90.00
#
_symmetry.space_group_name_H-M   'P 1'
#
loop_
_entity.id
_entity.type
_entity.pdbx_description
1 polymer ?
#
loop_
_entity_poly.entity_id
_entity_poly.type
_entity_poly.pdbx_seq_one_letter_code
_entity_poly.pdbx_strand_id
1 'polypeptide(L)'
;MRYFLFCAVCFLSACASTNNEQYLVSAYDGKGRLLTKRVELGSNKAGIPLVRDTLCEVYPKAVIRVHEKTSKQLAKDFQPHSCR
;
A
#
# COMPACT_ATOMS: atom_id res chain seq x y z
N MET A 1 -45.87 -9.89 27.30
CA MET A 1 -44.66 -9.03 27.33
C MET A 1 -43.41 -9.88 27.55
N ARG A 2 -42.90 -10.60 26.53
CA ARG A 2 -41.71 -11.47 26.73
C ARG A 2 -40.92 -11.81 25.46
N TYR A 3 -40.85 -10.95 24.45
CA TYR A 3 -40.00 -11.22 23.26
C TYR A 3 -39.31 -9.97 22.68
N PHE A 4 -39.16 -8.91 23.49
CA PHE A 4 -38.50 -7.66 23.08
C PHE A 4 -36.99 -7.62 23.41
N LEU A 5 -36.36 -8.77 23.61
CA LEU A 5 -34.95 -8.89 24.03
C LEU A 5 -34.03 -9.60 23.02
N PHE A 6 -34.50 -9.85 21.80
CA PHE A 6 -33.72 -10.60 20.79
C PHE A 6 -33.16 -9.77 19.62
N CYS A 7 -33.41 -8.46 19.55
CA CYS A 7 -32.97 -7.63 18.42
C CYS A 7 -31.62 -6.91 18.60
N ALA A 8 -30.96 -7.01 19.76
CA ALA A 8 -29.80 -6.16 20.07
C ALA A 8 -28.42 -6.75 19.69
N VAL A 9 -28.33 -8.04 19.30
CA VAL A 9 -27.02 -8.72 19.17
C VAL A 9 -26.51 -8.81 17.72
N CYS A 10 -27.33 -8.48 16.73
CA CYS A 10 -26.95 -8.63 15.31
C CYS A 10 -26.18 -7.44 14.70
N PHE A 11 -25.89 -6.39 15.47
CA PHE A 11 -25.24 -5.17 14.94
C PHE A 11 -23.71 -5.09 15.16
N LEU A 12 -23.07 -6.12 15.74
CA LEU A 12 -21.65 -6.09 16.09
C LEU A 12 -20.72 -6.89 15.16
N SER A 13 -21.09 -7.10 13.91
CA SER A 13 -20.27 -7.81 12.91
C SER A 13 -19.86 -6.92 11.74
N ALA A 14 -19.50 -5.67 12.01
CA ALA A 14 -18.85 -4.79 11.03
C ALA A 14 -17.54 -4.21 11.58
N CYS A 15 -16.47 -4.41 10.80
CA CYS A 15 -15.18 -3.72 10.84
C CYS A 15 -14.12 -4.18 11.85
N ALA A 16 -13.81 -5.47 11.87
CA ALA A 16 -12.42 -5.90 12.07
C ALA A 16 -11.74 -6.06 10.70
N SER A 17 -11.73 -5.00 9.88
CA SER A 17 -10.78 -4.94 8.77
C SER A 17 -9.46 -4.48 9.37
N THR A 18 -8.74 -5.40 10.01
CA THR A 18 -7.30 -5.23 10.25
C THR A 18 -6.68 -5.03 8.88
N ASN A 19 -6.50 -3.77 8.54
CA ASN A 19 -6.02 -3.33 7.25
C ASN A 19 -4.53 -3.69 7.20
N ASN A 20 -4.27 -4.96 6.90
CA ASN A 20 -2.96 -5.48 6.48
C ASN A 20 -2.67 -4.89 5.09
N GLU A 21 -2.60 -3.56 4.98
CA GLU A 21 -2.32 -2.83 3.74
C GLU A 21 -0.87 -3.09 3.39
N GLN A 22 -0.62 -4.22 2.73
CA GLN A 22 0.69 -4.56 2.21
C GLN A 22 0.94 -3.64 1.02
N TYR A 23 2.04 -2.91 1.04
CA TYR A 23 2.44 -2.01 -0.05
C TYR A 23 3.51 -2.67 -0.91
N LEU A 24 3.43 -2.47 -2.22
CA LEU A 24 4.41 -2.88 -3.20
C LEU A 24 5.09 -1.64 -3.77
N VAL A 25 6.36 -1.46 -3.45
CA VAL A 25 7.17 -0.36 -3.98
C VAL A 25 7.95 -0.87 -5.18
N SER A 26 7.87 -0.15 -6.29
CA SER A 26 8.47 -0.54 -7.58
C SER A 26 9.16 0.64 -8.22
N ALA A 27 10.37 0.43 -8.77
CA ALA A 27 11.10 1.43 -9.53
C ALA A 27 10.94 1.17 -11.03
N TYR A 28 10.61 2.21 -11.79
CA TYR A 28 10.44 2.17 -13.24
C TYR A 28 11.43 3.11 -13.92
N ASP A 29 11.90 2.80 -15.13
CA ASP A 29 12.66 3.77 -15.92
C ASP A 29 11.73 4.78 -16.62
N GLY A 30 12.32 5.80 -17.25
CA GLY A 30 11.57 6.80 -18.05
C GLY A 30 10.81 6.22 -19.26
N LYS A 31 11.00 4.94 -19.58
CA LYS A 31 10.26 4.20 -20.62
C LYS A 31 9.16 3.30 -20.03
N GLY A 32 8.96 3.33 -18.70
CA GLY A 32 7.98 2.52 -18.00
C GLY A 32 8.40 1.06 -17.77
N ARG A 33 9.68 0.72 -17.96
CA ARG A 33 10.20 -0.63 -17.69
C ARG A 33 10.55 -0.77 -16.21
N LEU A 34 10.19 -1.90 -15.62
CA LEU A 34 10.51 -2.19 -14.23
C LEU A 34 12.04 -2.39 -14.09
N LEU A 35 12.68 -1.59 -13.24
CA LEU A 35 14.13 -1.61 -13.03
C LEU A 35 14.59 -2.62 -11.98
N THR A 36 13.73 -2.97 -11.03
CA THR A 36 14.04 -3.91 -9.94
C THR A 36 12.84 -4.76 -9.55
N LYS A 37 13.08 -5.86 -8.82
CA LYS A 37 12.01 -6.64 -8.20
C LYS A 37 11.23 -5.76 -7.23
N ARG A 38 9.91 -5.95 -7.20
CA ARG A 38 9.02 -5.19 -6.30
C ARG A 38 9.41 -5.47 -4.85
N VAL A 39 9.63 -4.40 -4.08
CA VAL A 39 9.88 -4.50 -2.65
C VAL A 39 8.52 -4.58 -1.96
N GLU A 40 8.27 -5.69 -1.29
CA GLU A 40 7.06 -5.86 -0.48
C GLU A 40 7.29 -5.25 0.90
N LEU A 41 6.44 -4.31 1.29
CA LEU A 41 6.42 -3.74 2.63
C LEU A 41 5.20 -4.27 3.37
N GLY A 42 5.47 -5.01 4.45
CA GLY A 42 4.43 -5.53 5.33
C GLY A 42 3.78 -4.41 6.12
N SER A 43 2.53 -4.11 5.83
CA SER A 43 1.55 -3.27 6.56
C SER A 43 1.95 -1.86 7.01
N ASN A 44 3.21 -1.44 6.87
CA ASN A 44 3.73 -0.26 7.53
C ASN A 44 4.09 0.83 6.50
N LYS A 45 3.20 1.82 6.37
CA LYS A 45 3.37 3.01 5.53
C LYS A 45 4.69 3.75 5.81
N ALA A 46 5.19 3.66 7.06
CA ALA A 46 6.40 4.33 7.49
C ALA A 46 7.68 3.86 6.75
N GLY A 47 7.70 2.63 6.22
CA GLY A 47 8.87 2.11 5.48
C GLY A 47 8.95 2.58 4.03
N ILE A 48 7.86 3.10 3.47
CA ILE A 48 7.79 3.54 2.07
C ILE A 48 8.79 4.66 1.73
N PRO A 49 8.90 5.77 2.52
CA PRO A 49 9.87 6.82 2.21
C PRO A 49 11.30 6.31 2.24
N LEU A 50 11.66 5.46 3.22
CA LEU A 50 12.99 4.86 3.29
C LEU A 50 13.31 4.04 2.03
N VAL A 51 12.41 3.14 1.63
CA VAL A 51 12.61 2.32 0.42
C VAL A 51 12.67 3.20 -0.83
N ARG A 52 11.86 4.25 -0.90
CA ARG A 52 11.88 5.21 -2.01
C ARG A 52 13.25 5.89 -2.12
N ASP A 53 13.77 6.38 -1.01
CA ASP A 53 15.05 7.09 -0.98
C ASP A 53 16.20 6.14 -1.35
N THR A 54 16.21 4.93 -0.80
CA THR A 54 17.18 3.87 -1.20
C THR A 54 17.06 3.50 -2.68
N LEU A 55 15.84 3.36 -3.21
CA LEU A 55 15.64 3.08 -4.64
C LEU A 55 16.10 4.23 -5.53
N CYS A 56 15.98 5.48 -5.07
CA CYS A 56 16.49 6.64 -5.79
C CYS A 56 18.02 6.73 -5.75
N GLU A 57 18.68 6.35 -4.66
CA GLU A 57 20.14 6.24 -4.63
C GLU A 57 20.66 5.19 -5.61
N VAL A 58 19.99 4.03 -5.68
CA VAL A 58 20.38 2.94 -6.59
C VAL A 58 20.02 3.28 -8.04
N TYR A 59 18.89 3.94 -8.27
CA TYR A 59 18.36 4.27 -9.60
C TYR A 59 17.97 5.76 -9.70
N PRO A 60 18.92 6.67 -9.97
CA PRO A 60 18.70 8.12 -9.91
C PRO A 60 17.71 8.66 -10.96
N LYS A 61 17.44 7.90 -12.03
CA LYS A 61 16.49 8.26 -13.10
C LYS A 61 15.19 7.47 -13.05
N ALA A 62 14.92 6.79 -11.93
CA ALA A 62 13.72 5.99 -11.78
C ALA A 62 12.49 6.81 -11.39
N VAL A 63 11.32 6.31 -11.76
CA VAL A 63 10.03 6.72 -11.25
C VAL A 63 9.54 5.64 -10.29
N ILE A 64 9.46 5.98 -9.01
CA ILE A 64 8.97 5.10 -7.96
C ILE A 64 7.44 5.15 -7.95
N ARG A 65 6.81 3.97 -7.99
CA ARG A 65 5.36 3.80 -7.87
C ARG A 65 5.05 2.85 -6.74
N VAL A 66 4.10 3.25 -5.91
CA VAL A 66 3.64 2.47 -4.77
C VAL A 66 2.26 1.93 -5.10
N HIS A 67 2.12 0.61 -5.02
CA HIS A 67 0.84 -0.06 -5.24
C HIS A 67 0.37 -0.70 -3.94
N GLU A 68 -0.93 -0.75 -3.73
CA GLU A 68 -1.51 -1.64 -2.73
C GLU A 68 -1.43 -3.08 -3.24
N LYS A 69 -0.96 -4.00 -2.40
CA LYS A 69 -0.84 -5.42 -2.79
C LYS A 69 -2.19 -6.08 -2.99
N THR A 70 -3.19 -5.69 -2.20
CA THR A 70 -4.55 -6.24 -2.25
C THR A 70 -5.28 -5.85 -3.52
N SER A 71 -5.33 -4.55 -3.84
CA SER A 71 -6.06 -4.03 -5.00
C SER A 71 -5.20 -3.98 -6.27
N LYS A 72 -3.86 -4.07 -6.14
CA LYS A 72 -2.87 -3.81 -7.20
C LYS A 72 -3.00 -2.40 -7.82
N GLN A 73 -3.78 -1.52 -7.21
CA GLN A 73 -3.94 -0.14 -7.64
C GLN A 73 -2.82 0.72 -7.07
N LEU A 74 -2.56 1.86 -7.70
CA LEU A 74 -1.70 2.88 -7.12
C LEU A 74 -2.25 3.31 -5.77
N ALA A 75 -1.41 3.26 -4.74
CA ALA A 75 -1.77 3.71 -3.41
C ALA A 75 -2.08 5.20 -3.49
N LYS A 76 -3.31 5.60 -3.16
CA LYS A 76 -3.79 6.99 -3.28
C LYS A 76 -2.97 7.96 -2.43
N ASP A 77 -2.46 7.47 -1.31
CA ASP A 77 -1.65 8.23 -0.36
C ASP A 77 -0.23 8.51 -0.89
N PHE A 78 0.21 7.81 -1.94
CA PHE A 78 1.58 7.87 -2.47
C PHE A 78 1.57 8.17 -3.97
N GLN A 79 1.73 9.45 -4.31
CA GLN A 79 1.90 9.86 -5.70
C GLN A 79 3.21 9.30 -6.30
N PRO A 80 3.23 9.02 -7.62
CA PRO A 80 4.47 8.63 -8.30
C PRO A 80 5.59 9.64 -8.06
N HIS A 81 6.75 9.15 -7.65
CA HIS A 81 7.90 9.98 -7.32
C HIS A 81 9.01 9.79 -8.34
N SER A 82 9.40 10.85 -9.04
CA SER A 82 10.60 10.81 -9.89
C SER A 82 11.82 11.08 -9.04
N CYS A 83 12.77 10.15 -9.05
CA CYS A 83 14.10 10.37 -8.53
C CYS A 83 14.81 11.47 -9.35
N ARG A 84 15.74 12.17 -8.72
CA ARG A 84 16.47 13.31 -9.29
C ARG A 84 17.95 12.99 -9.45
#